data_AF-A0A0F3RJ51-F1
#
_entry.id   AF-A0A0F3RJ51-F1
#
_cell.length_a   1.000
_cell.length_b   1.000
_cell.length_c   1.000
_cell.angle_alpha   90.00
_cell.angle_beta   90.00
_cell.angle_gamma   90.00
#
_symmetry.space_group_name_H-M   'P 1'
#
loop_
_entity.id
_entity.type
_entity.pdbx_description
1 polymer ?
#
loop_
_entity_poly.entity_id
_entity_poly.type
_entity_poly.pdbx_seq_one_letter_code
_entity_poly.pdbx_strand_id
1 'polypeptide(L)'
;MYWSPFGGALLPALNKHAAAPNENFNLCIAGVPGSGKSVFMQELMLSVLGVGGKVFVLDYGRSFKRTCLILGGSYIEFDMKNPVSINPFSEVPEDDSAKSIEARSDFLSNFPSILATMAAPQYGTSDLQQPMLQKDLTLLRYSSSYIAYAPST
;
A
#
# COMPACT_ATOMS: atom_id res chain seq x y z
N MET A 1 5.72 -25.16 -23.06
CA MET A 1 5.28 -23.75 -23.24
C MET A 1 4.42 -23.41 -22.04
N TYR A 2 4.87 -22.54 -21.14
CA TYR A 2 4.11 -22.15 -19.95
C TYR A 2 3.05 -21.11 -20.37
N TRP A 3 1.77 -21.42 -20.16
CA TRP A 3 0.69 -20.48 -20.40
C TRP A 3 0.64 -19.50 -19.22
N SER A 4 0.71 -18.19 -19.51
CA SER A 4 0.61 -17.11 -18.51
C SER A 4 -0.73 -16.39 -18.70
N PRO A 5 -1.57 -16.27 -17.66
CA PRO A 5 -2.81 -15.49 -17.74
C PRO A 5 -2.57 -13.99 -17.94
N PHE A 6 -1.32 -13.54 -17.78
CA PHE A 6 -0.91 -12.14 -17.94
C PHE A 6 -0.08 -11.91 -19.21
N GLY A 7 -0.04 -12.90 -20.11
CA GLY A 7 0.80 -12.84 -21.31
C GLY A 7 2.28 -12.58 -20.99
N GLY A 8 2.94 -11.79 -21.84
CA GLY A 8 4.33 -11.36 -21.65
C GLY A 8 4.52 -10.20 -20.67
N ALA A 9 3.45 -9.64 -20.07
CA ALA A 9 3.53 -8.45 -19.23
C ALA A 9 4.27 -8.71 -17.90
N LEU A 10 4.15 -9.92 -17.36
CA LEU A 10 4.88 -10.34 -16.16
C LEU A 10 6.19 -11.08 -16.46
N LEU A 11 6.67 -11.03 -17.70
CA LEU A 11 7.95 -11.59 -18.13
C LEU A 11 8.90 -10.48 -18.60
N PRO A 12 9.47 -9.66 -17.69
CA PRO A 12 10.39 -8.59 -18.06
C PRO A 12 11.57 -9.09 -18.90
N ALA A 13 11.99 -10.34 -18.66
CA ALA A 13 13.09 -10.98 -19.36
C ALA A 13 12.77 -11.36 -20.82
N LEU A 14 11.49 -11.55 -21.17
CA LEU A 14 11.09 -12.09 -22.48
C LEU A 14 10.64 -11.01 -23.47
N ASN A 15 10.32 -9.80 -23.00
CA ASN A 15 9.53 -8.86 -23.80
C ASN A 15 10.08 -7.42 -23.82
N LYS A 16 11.29 -7.24 -24.35
CA LYS A 16 11.89 -5.90 -24.53
C LYS A 16 11.29 -5.10 -25.71
N HIS A 17 10.50 -5.70 -26.59
CA HIS A 17 10.08 -5.09 -27.87
C HIS A 17 8.61 -5.29 -28.31
N ALA A 18 7.75 -6.02 -27.58
CA ALA A 18 6.35 -6.13 -27.98
C ALA A 18 5.48 -5.09 -27.27
N ALA A 19 4.75 -4.29 -28.06
CA ALA A 19 3.67 -3.46 -27.57
C ALA A 19 2.59 -4.36 -26.94
N ALA A 20 2.32 -4.18 -25.64
CA ALA A 20 1.36 -4.99 -24.91
C ALA A 20 -0.07 -4.63 -25.34
N PRO A 21 -0.87 -5.56 -25.86
CA PRO A 21 -2.26 -5.28 -26.17
C PRO A 21 -3.08 -5.24 -24.87
N ASN A 22 -3.70 -4.09 -24.59
CA ASN A 22 -4.62 -3.80 -23.48
C ASN A 22 -4.09 -4.06 -22.05
N GLU A 23 -3.64 -2.97 -21.41
CA GLU A 23 -2.84 -2.94 -20.18
C GLU A 23 -3.67 -2.90 -18.88
N ASN A 24 -4.64 -3.81 -18.69
CA ASN A 24 -5.42 -3.87 -17.43
C ASN A 24 -5.55 -5.31 -16.93
N PHE A 25 -4.76 -5.67 -15.92
CA PHE A 25 -4.72 -7.03 -15.32
C PHE A 25 -5.47 -7.12 -13.98
N ASN A 26 -6.48 -6.29 -13.79
CA ASN A 26 -7.29 -6.28 -12.58
C ASN A 26 -8.17 -7.54 -12.53
N LEU A 27 -8.16 -8.23 -11.39
CA LEU A 27 -8.91 -9.47 -11.16
C LEU A 27 -9.76 -9.34 -9.89
N CYS A 28 -11.04 -9.69 -10.00
CA CYS A 28 -11.96 -9.77 -8.85
C CYS A 28 -12.32 -11.24 -8.57
N ILE A 29 -12.16 -11.67 -7.32
CA ILE A 29 -12.46 -13.04 -6.88
C ILE A 29 -13.51 -12.96 -5.77
N ALA A 30 -14.69 -13.54 -6.02
CA ALA A 30 -15.80 -13.56 -5.07
C ALA A 30 -16.22 -14.99 -4.72
N GLY A 31 -16.71 -15.20 -3.49
CA GLY A 31 -17.14 -16.52 -3.02
C GLY A 31 -17.34 -16.56 -1.51
N VAL A 32 -18.09 -17.55 -1.03
CA VAL A 32 -18.38 -17.75 0.40
C VAL A 32 -17.10 -18.10 1.20
N PRO A 33 -17.06 -17.86 2.52
CA PRO A 33 -15.97 -18.36 3.36
C PRO A 33 -15.76 -19.87 3.14
N GLY A 34 -14.51 -20.31 3.00
CA GLY A 34 -14.16 -21.70 2.70
C GLY A 34 -14.21 -22.09 1.21
N SER A 35 -14.68 -21.24 0.29
CA SER A 35 -14.76 -21.55 -1.15
C SER A 35 -13.42 -21.62 -1.91
N GLY A 36 -12.29 -21.58 -1.20
CA GLY A 36 -10.96 -21.66 -1.82
C GLY A 36 -10.39 -20.34 -2.38
N LYS A 37 -11.01 -19.17 -2.12
CA LYS A 37 -10.49 -17.86 -2.60
C LYS A 37 -9.02 -17.64 -2.27
N SER A 38 -8.63 -17.83 -1.01
CA SER A 38 -7.24 -17.65 -0.56
C SER A 38 -6.29 -18.69 -1.17
N VAL A 39 -6.77 -19.90 -1.46
CA VAL A 39 -5.96 -20.94 -2.12
C VAL A 39 -5.65 -20.51 -3.55
N PHE A 40 -6.68 -20.07 -4.29
CA PHE A 40 -6.51 -19.57 -5.65
C PHE A 40 -5.61 -18.32 -5.72
N MET A 41 -5.79 -17.36 -4.80
CA MET A 41 -4.92 -16.17 -4.74
C MET A 41 -3.45 -16.52 -4.44
N GLN A 42 -3.19 -17.53 -3.61
CA GLN A 42 -1.82 -17.99 -3.35
C GLN A 42 -1.18 -18.67 -4.57
N GLU A 43 -1.93 -19.47 -5.31
CA GLU A 43 -1.46 -20.07 -6.57
C GLU A 43 -1.11 -19.00 -7.62
N LEU A 44 -1.95 -17.97 -7.71
CA LEU A 44 -1.70 -16.82 -8.57
C LEU A 44 -0.43 -16.08 -8.15
N MET A 45 -0.28 -15.78 -6.86
CA MET A 45 0.93 -15.18 -6.30
C MET A 45 2.18 -16.00 -6.62
N LEU A 46 2.14 -17.32 -6.41
CA LEU A 46 3.26 -18.21 -6.71
C LEU A 46 3.64 -18.19 -8.19
N SER A 47 2.65 -18.15 -9.08
CA SER A 47 2.89 -18.03 -10.52
C SER A 47 3.58 -16.71 -10.88
N VAL A 48 3.16 -15.59 -10.27
CA VAL A 48 3.80 -14.27 -10.46
C VAL A 48 5.23 -14.26 -9.93
N LEU A 49 5.46 -14.82 -8.73
CA LEU A 49 6.80 -14.93 -8.15
C LEU A 49 7.70 -15.86 -8.99
N GLY A 50 7.15 -16.94 -9.54
CA GLY A 50 7.86 -17.93 -10.36
C GLY A 50 8.43 -17.37 -11.67
N VAL A 51 7.84 -16.29 -12.19
CA VAL A 51 8.35 -15.55 -13.36
C VAL A 51 9.26 -14.37 -12.98
N GLY A 52 9.61 -14.23 -11.70
CA GLY A 52 10.43 -13.12 -11.20
C GLY A 52 9.65 -11.83 -10.93
N GLY A 53 8.32 -11.89 -10.89
CA GLY A 53 7.48 -10.76 -10.49
C GLY A 53 7.56 -10.45 -9.00
N LYS A 54 6.98 -9.31 -8.60
CA LYS A 54 6.85 -8.90 -7.20
C LYS A 54 5.40 -8.97 -6.78
N VAL A 55 5.15 -9.38 -5.54
CA VAL A 55 3.79 -9.47 -4.98
C VAL A 55 3.73 -8.79 -3.62
N PHE A 56 2.73 -7.96 -3.43
CA PHE A 56 2.36 -7.34 -2.16
C PHE A 56 0.95 -7.80 -1.80
N VAL A 57 0.74 -8.25 -0.57
CA VAL A 57 -0.55 -8.80 -0.10
C VAL A 57 -0.99 -8.06 1.15
N LEU A 58 -2.23 -7.57 1.14
CA LEU A 58 -2.92 -7.07 2.33
C LEU A 58 -3.72 -8.23 2.96
N ASP A 59 -3.17 -8.84 4.01
CA ASP A 59 -3.70 -10.08 4.58
C ASP A 59 -4.41 -9.85 5.93
N TYR A 60 -5.71 -9.59 5.88
CA TYR A 60 -6.55 -9.47 7.09
C TYR A 60 -6.72 -10.81 7.82
N GLY A 61 -6.85 -11.91 7.08
CA GLY A 61 -7.18 -13.24 7.60
C GLY A 61 -5.98 -14.11 7.97
N ARG A 62 -4.76 -13.60 7.82
CA ARG A 62 -3.49 -14.32 8.05
C ARG A 62 -3.35 -15.59 7.20
N SER A 63 -4.03 -15.66 6.06
CA SER A 63 -4.02 -16.83 5.17
C SER A 63 -2.69 -16.98 4.42
N PHE A 64 -1.94 -15.89 4.27
CA PHE A 64 -0.71 -15.82 3.49
C PHE A 64 0.55 -15.83 4.37
N LYS A 65 0.42 -15.62 5.69
CA LYS A 65 1.56 -15.55 6.63
C LYS A 65 2.53 -16.73 6.47
N ARG A 66 2.02 -17.96 6.50
CA ARG A 66 2.87 -19.16 6.40
C ARG A 66 3.58 -19.25 5.05
N THR A 67 2.85 -19.01 3.97
CA THR A 67 3.37 -19.06 2.60
C THR A 67 4.42 -17.98 2.36
N CYS A 68 4.18 -16.76 2.84
CA CYS A 68 5.15 -15.66 2.79
C CYS A 68 6.48 -16.05 3.45
N LEU A 69 6.42 -16.63 4.67
CA LEU A 69 7.62 -17.07 5.40
C LEU A 69 8.36 -18.22 4.70
N ILE A 70 7.63 -19.21 4.14
CA ILE A 70 8.23 -20.33 3.40
C ILE A 70 8.97 -19.83 2.15
N LEU A 71 8.44 -18.82 1.48
CA LEU A 71 9.06 -18.21 0.30
C LEU A 71 10.18 -17.22 0.64
N GLY A 72 10.53 -17.06 1.91
CA GLY A 72 11.56 -16.11 2.37
C GLY A 72 11.14 -14.64 2.26
N GLY A 73 9.84 -14.35 2.18
CA GLY A 73 9.29 -13.00 2.14
C GLY A 73 9.25 -12.32 3.51
N SER A 74 8.94 -11.02 3.51
CA SER A 74 8.72 -10.24 4.72
C SER A 74 7.23 -10.16 5.04
N TYR A 75 6.84 -10.63 6.22
CA TYR A 75 5.48 -10.51 6.74
C TYR A 75 5.45 -9.44 7.83
N ILE A 76 4.84 -8.30 7.53
CA ILE A 76 4.70 -7.17 8.46
C ILE A 76 3.39 -7.34 9.23
N GLU A 77 3.50 -7.42 10.57
CA GLU A 77 2.35 -7.57 11.46
C GLU A 77 2.41 -6.49 12.54
N PHE A 78 1.30 -5.78 12.74
CA PHE A 78 1.13 -4.89 13.88
C PHE A 78 0.69 -5.72 15.09
N ASP A 79 1.64 -6.05 15.95
CA ASP A 79 1.41 -6.75 17.22
C ASP A 79 1.86 -5.86 18.39
N MET A 80 1.13 -5.93 19.51
CA MET A 80 1.48 -5.22 20.74
C MET A 80 2.84 -5.68 21.31
N LYS A 81 3.24 -6.93 21.04
CA LYS A 81 4.52 -7.49 21.52
C LYS A 81 5.71 -7.12 20.64
N ASN A 82 5.48 -6.90 19.35
CA ASN A 82 6.50 -6.53 18.37
C ASN A 82 5.98 -5.31 17.59
N PRO A 83 6.04 -4.12 18.20
CA PRO A 83 5.45 -2.93 17.60
C PRO A 83 6.21 -2.57 16.33
N VAL A 84 5.51 -2.59 15.19
CA VAL A 84 5.99 -1.99 13.95
C VAL A 84 5.39 -0.60 13.86
N SER A 85 6.24 0.42 13.69
CA SER A 85 5.80 1.80 13.46
C SER A 85 6.00 2.15 11.99
N ILE A 86 4.94 2.64 11.35
CA ILE A 86 5.03 3.25 10.02
C ILE A 86 4.66 4.71 10.19
N ASN A 87 5.62 5.58 9.93
CA ASN A 87 5.36 7.01 9.88
C ASN A 87 4.85 7.39 8.48
N PRO A 88 3.57 7.79 8.33
CA PRO A 88 3.00 8.14 7.03
C PRO A 88 3.60 9.43 6.43
N PHE A 89 4.34 10.21 7.23
CA PHE A 89 5.00 11.44 6.79
C PHE A 89 6.44 11.22 6.28
N SER A 90 6.96 9.99 6.31
CA SER A 90 8.37 9.72 6.00
C SER A 90 8.77 10.08 4.57
N GLU A 91 7.83 10.01 3.63
CA GLU A 91 8.06 10.27 2.19
C GLU A 91 7.58 11.67 1.77
N VAL A 92 7.18 12.53 2.72
CA VAL A 92 6.71 13.88 2.41
C VAL A 92 7.93 14.78 2.18
N PRO A 93 8.17 15.28 0.96
CA PRO A 93 9.42 15.98 0.67
C PRO A 93 9.48 17.36 1.36
N GLU A 94 10.62 17.70 1.96
CA GLU A 94 10.78 18.95 2.71
C GLU A 94 11.27 20.12 1.84
N ASP A 95 11.94 19.84 0.71
CA ASP A 95 12.53 20.84 -0.16
C ASP A 95 11.46 21.69 -0.88
N ASP A 96 11.87 22.83 -1.45
CA ASP A 96 10.98 23.78 -2.14
C ASP A 96 11.05 23.67 -3.67
N SER A 97 11.44 22.50 -4.21
CA SER A 97 11.30 22.26 -5.63
C SER A 97 9.83 22.24 -6.08
N ALA A 98 9.56 22.52 -7.36
CA ALA A 98 8.20 22.46 -7.88
C ALA A 98 7.57 21.04 -7.71
N LYS A 99 8.39 19.99 -7.85
CA LYS A 99 7.97 18.59 -7.71
C LYS A 99 7.62 18.22 -6.26
N SER A 100 8.39 18.70 -5.30
CA SER A 100 8.10 18.47 -3.88
C SER A 100 6.84 19.19 -3.43
N ILE A 101 6.58 20.40 -3.93
CA ILE A 101 5.35 21.14 -3.67
C ILE A 101 4.13 20.36 -4.18
N GLU A 102 4.21 19.81 -5.39
CA GLU A 102 3.14 18.98 -5.98
C GLU A 102 2.90 17.70 -5.16
N ALA A 103 3.94 16.91 -4.90
CA ALA A 103 3.85 15.68 -4.10
C ALA A 103 3.28 15.94 -2.69
N ARG A 104 3.67 17.06 -2.07
CA ARG A 104 3.10 17.51 -0.79
C ARG A 104 1.62 17.85 -0.90
N SER A 105 1.22 18.57 -1.93
CA SER A 105 -0.19 18.92 -2.17
C SER A 105 -1.06 17.67 -2.34
N ASP A 106 -0.55 16.68 -3.06
CA ASP A 106 -1.23 15.40 -3.25
C ASP A 106 -1.35 14.62 -1.93
N PHE A 107 -0.30 14.63 -1.11
CA PHE A 107 -0.37 14.04 0.23
C PHE A 107 -1.40 14.75 1.11
N LEU A 108 -1.37 16.09 1.18
CA LEU A 108 -2.25 16.90 2.02
C LEU A 108 -3.72 16.86 1.61
N SER A 109 -4.02 16.54 0.34
CA SER A 109 -5.40 16.38 -0.12
C SER A 109 -5.97 14.99 0.23
N ASN A 110 -5.17 13.94 0.18
CA ASN A 110 -5.63 12.56 0.40
C ASN A 110 -5.55 12.13 1.87
N PHE A 111 -4.52 12.56 2.60
CA PHE A 111 -4.27 12.14 3.97
C PHE A 111 -5.37 12.49 4.99
N PRO A 112 -6.07 13.65 4.89
CA PRO A 112 -7.18 13.96 5.81
C PRO A 112 -8.29 12.91 5.84
N SER A 113 -8.55 12.23 4.72
CA SER A 113 -9.57 11.16 4.68
C SER A 113 -9.16 9.94 5.52
N ILE A 114 -7.86 9.62 5.54
CA ILE A 114 -7.30 8.55 6.38
C ILE A 114 -7.38 8.96 7.85
N LEU A 115 -6.98 10.20 8.18
CA LEU A 115 -7.12 10.76 9.54
C LEU A 115 -8.58 10.76 10.01
N ALA A 116 -9.51 11.17 9.17
CA ALA A 116 -10.94 11.16 9.46
C ALA A 116 -11.44 9.74 9.77
N THR A 117 -11.03 8.76 8.96
CA THR A 117 -11.39 7.35 9.17
C THR A 117 -10.80 6.79 10.48
N MET A 118 -9.59 7.22 10.87
CA MET A 118 -8.98 6.82 12.14
C MET A 118 -9.62 7.52 13.35
N ALA A 119 -9.96 8.81 13.23
CA ALA A 119 -10.53 9.61 14.30
C ALA A 119 -12.00 9.29 14.56
N ALA A 120 -12.77 9.00 13.51
CA ALA A 120 -14.21 8.74 13.58
C ALA A 120 -14.61 7.52 12.71
N PRO A 121 -14.16 6.30 13.06
CA PRO A 121 -14.31 5.10 12.21
C PRO A 121 -15.76 4.66 11.97
N GLN A 122 -16.69 4.98 12.87
CA GLN A 122 -18.09 4.56 12.77
C GLN A 122 -18.99 5.60 12.11
N TYR A 123 -18.81 6.87 12.45
CA TYR A 123 -19.73 7.95 12.10
C TYR A 123 -19.16 8.93 11.08
N GLY A 124 -17.86 8.84 10.78
CA GLY A 124 -17.15 9.79 9.94
C GLY A 124 -17.02 11.18 10.59
N THR A 125 -16.43 12.10 9.84
CA THR A 125 -16.25 13.50 10.24
C THR A 125 -17.26 14.40 9.52
N SER A 126 -17.82 15.38 10.22
CA SER A 126 -18.76 16.35 9.65
C SER A 126 -18.10 17.31 8.66
N ASP A 127 -18.92 18.00 7.87
CA ASP A 127 -18.49 19.01 6.88
C ASP A 127 -17.69 20.16 7.51
N LEU A 128 -17.85 20.41 8.81
CA LEU A 128 -17.04 21.40 9.55
C LEU A 128 -15.71 20.80 10.03
N GLN A 129 -15.68 19.50 10.37
CA GLN A 129 -14.48 18.82 10.89
C GLN A 129 -13.47 18.50 9.79
N GLN A 130 -13.93 18.15 8.58
CA GLN A 130 -13.06 17.88 7.43
C GLN A 130 -12.12 19.05 7.08
N PRO A 131 -12.60 20.30 6.89
CA PRO A 131 -11.72 21.44 6.60
C PRO A 131 -10.83 21.80 7.79
N MET A 132 -11.27 21.55 9.04
CA MET A 132 -10.42 21.72 10.21
C MET A 132 -9.23 20.76 10.18
N LEU A 133 -9.46 19.47 9.88
CA LEU A 133 -8.39 18.48 9.74
C LEU A 133 -7.38 18.86 8.65
N GLN A 134 -7.87 19.33 7.50
CA GLN A 134 -6.99 19.76 6.41
C GLN A 134 -6.16 21.00 6.79
N LYS A 135 -6.80 21.97 7.45
CA LYS A 135 -6.12 23.18 7.95
C LYS A 135 -5.06 22.82 8.98
N ASP A 136 -5.39 21.97 9.96
CA ASP A 136 -4.48 21.57 11.02
C ASP A 136 -3.28 20.78 10.49
N LEU A 137 -3.49 19.91 9.51
CA LEU A 137 -2.40 19.19 8.82
C LEU A 137 -1.46 20.15 8.09
N THR A 138 -2.01 21.19 7.46
CA THR A 138 -1.23 22.23 6.78
C THR A 138 -0.47 23.09 7.79
N LEU A 139 -1.05 23.35 8.96
CA LEU A 139 -0.39 24.10 10.05
C LEU A 139 0.72 23.29 10.72
N LEU A 140 0.53 21.99 10.91
CA LEU A 140 1.56 21.09 11.44
C LEU A 140 2.84 21.11 10.61
N ARG A 141 2.77 21.40 9.30
CA ARG A 141 3.97 21.64 8.46
C ARG A 141 4.85 22.76 9.02
N TYR A 142 4.25 23.87 9.46
CA TYR A 142 5.00 25.03 9.93
C TYR A 142 5.64 24.80 11.30
N SER A 143 5.18 23.79 12.05
CA SER A 143 5.72 23.42 13.37
C SER A 143 6.57 22.15 13.35
N SER A 144 6.46 21.28 12.34
CA SER A 144 7.18 20.00 12.26
C SER A 144 8.67 20.13 11.94
N SER A 145 9.20 21.33 11.67
CA SER A 145 10.65 21.61 11.70
C SER A 145 11.29 21.26 13.07
N TYR A 146 10.50 21.01 14.12
CA TYR A 146 10.97 20.63 15.46
C TYR A 146 10.85 19.13 15.80
N ILE A 147 10.04 18.33 15.09
CA ILE A 147 9.72 16.94 15.51
C ILE A 147 10.68 15.90 14.90
N ALA A 148 11.38 16.22 13.81
CA ALA A 148 12.36 15.34 13.17
C ALA A 148 13.63 15.04 14.02
N TYR A 149 13.76 15.63 15.21
CA TYR A 149 14.92 15.48 16.12
C TYR A 149 14.65 14.60 17.34
N ALA A 150 13.63 13.74 17.35
CA ALA A 150 13.49 12.73 18.40
C ALA A 150 14.46 11.56 18.13
N PRO A 151 15.51 11.35 18.95
CA PRO A 151 16.45 10.26 18.73
C PRO A 151 15.73 8.92 18.91
N SER A 152 15.87 8.04 17.93
CA SER A 152 15.52 6.62 18.06
C SER A 152 16.34 6.04 19.22
N THR A 153 15.66 5.69 20.31
CA THR A 153 16.22 4.87 21.40
C THR A 153 15.81 3.43 21.20
#